data_AF-L8G7I4-F1
#
_entry.id   AF-L8G7I4-F1
#
_cell.length_a   1.000
_cell.length_b   1.000
_cell.length_c   1.000
_cell.angle_alpha   90.00
_cell.angle_beta   90.00
_cell.angle_gamma   90.00
#
_symmetry.space_group_name_H-M   'P 1'
#
loop_
_entity.id
_entity.type
_entity.pdbx_description
1 polymer ?
#
loop_
_entity_poly.entity_id
_entity_poly.type
_entity_poly.pdbx_seq_one_letter_code
_entity_poly.pdbx_strand_id
1 'polypeptide(L)'
;MTEPKGVGIMGASRSEEPSISAAERFFSMKGSFLAGGWQGPMVKDCASEGSRNICFTRGDFNYRSLVHYWSPEREVAELYRQWAQQHCPQSETWLVQICILIAFINSIPTTELWYSPDWKEFVWYCRRKQSPPEKFNHLDPETRSVGLIKGHICTKIAQQVARIRKENVQMTINDDFVLRNPVTGSKGTQWVFTIPSAIDRLGTEIHSRIHIDVTAAPKGDGTE
;
A
#
# COMPACT_ATOMS: atom_id res chain seq x y z
N MET A 1 -8.04 28.72 13.98
CA MET A 1 -8.29 27.27 14.16
C MET A 1 -7.58 26.55 13.05
N THR A 2 -6.60 25.70 13.35
CA THR A 2 -5.93 24.86 12.35
C THR A 2 -6.83 23.67 12.02
N GLU A 3 -7.23 23.53 10.77
CA GLU A 3 -7.97 22.35 10.30
C GLU A 3 -7.18 21.07 10.60
N PRO A 4 -7.84 19.96 10.98
CA PRO A 4 -7.17 18.70 11.20
C PRO A 4 -6.56 18.20 9.89
N LYS A 5 -5.25 17.89 9.91
CA LYS A 5 -4.50 17.40 8.75
C LYS A 5 -4.43 15.88 8.78
N GLY A 6 -4.85 15.23 7.70
CA GLY A 6 -4.55 13.82 7.48
C GLY A 6 -3.11 13.67 6.98
N VAL A 7 -2.31 12.86 7.66
CA VAL A 7 -0.98 12.46 7.19
C VAL A 7 -1.14 11.10 6.51
N GLY A 8 -0.52 10.90 5.35
CA GLY A 8 -0.43 9.59 4.69
C GLY A 8 1.02 9.28 4.40
N ILE A 9 1.49 8.07 4.73
CA ILE A 9 2.89 7.69 4.56
C ILE A 9 3.02 6.38 3.76
N MET A 10 3.94 6.34 2.78
CA MET A 10 4.23 5.19 1.92
C MET A 10 5.75 4.94 1.80
N GLY A 11 6.17 3.67 1.87
CA GLY A 11 7.58 3.24 1.77
C GLY A 11 7.95 2.64 0.40
N ALA A 12 8.75 3.30 -0.47
CA ALA A 12 9.13 2.81 -1.82
C ALA A 12 10.64 2.56 -1.96
N SER A 13 11.11 1.79 -2.96
CA SER A 13 12.54 1.62 -3.25
C SER A 13 12.96 2.11 -4.65
N ARG A 14 14.16 2.73 -4.76
CA ARG A 14 14.70 3.27 -6.02
C ARG A 14 16.23 3.11 -6.12
N SER A 15 16.74 3.08 -7.35
CA SER A 15 18.16 2.93 -7.70
C SER A 15 18.82 4.17 -8.35
N GLU A 16 18.14 5.32 -8.44
CA GLU A 16 18.64 6.53 -9.13
C GLU A 16 18.36 7.82 -8.35
N GLU A 17 19.13 8.87 -8.66
CA GLU A 17 19.23 10.13 -7.90
C GLU A 17 17.86 10.77 -7.52
N PRO A 18 17.74 11.28 -6.27
CA PRO A 18 16.52 11.91 -5.78
C PRO A 18 16.36 13.35 -6.29
N SER A 19 15.18 13.68 -6.84
CA SER A 19 14.77 15.08 -7.03
C SER A 19 13.28 15.25 -6.74
N ILE A 20 12.90 16.44 -6.25
CA ILE A 20 11.49 16.83 -6.05
C ILE A 20 10.70 16.69 -7.38
N SER A 21 11.36 16.97 -8.51
CA SER A 21 10.81 16.76 -9.86
C SER A 21 10.42 15.30 -10.13
N ALA A 22 11.19 14.32 -9.63
CA ALA A 22 10.86 12.90 -9.78
C ALA A 22 9.62 12.50 -8.98
N ALA A 23 9.43 13.09 -7.79
CA ALA A 23 8.23 12.90 -6.98
C ALA A 23 7.00 13.58 -7.60
N GLU A 24 7.14 14.78 -8.14
CA GLU A 24 6.04 15.44 -8.86
C GLU A 24 5.67 14.67 -10.14
N ARG A 25 6.65 14.13 -10.88
CA ARG A 25 6.42 13.22 -12.02
C ARG A 25 5.75 11.90 -11.59
N PHE A 26 6.12 11.37 -10.43
CA PHE A 26 5.52 10.17 -9.84
C PHE A 26 4.01 10.32 -9.64
N PHE A 27 3.52 11.52 -9.30
CA PHE A 27 2.08 11.82 -9.15
C PHE A 27 1.41 12.37 -10.43
N SER A 28 2.17 12.85 -11.41
CA SER A 28 1.66 13.58 -12.60
C SER A 28 1.49 12.72 -13.87
N MET A 29 2.06 11.52 -13.95
CA MET A 29 1.98 10.69 -15.16
C MET A 29 0.57 10.10 -15.41
N LYS A 30 -0.20 10.81 -16.24
CA LYS A 30 -1.35 10.31 -17.02
C LYS A 30 -0.84 9.36 -18.11
N GLY A 31 -1.03 8.05 -17.96
CA GLY A 31 -0.67 7.12 -19.04
C GLY A 31 -0.77 5.65 -18.66
N SER A 32 -1.55 4.91 -19.44
CA SER A 32 -1.71 3.46 -19.43
C SER A 32 -0.39 2.71 -19.64
N PHE A 33 -0.09 1.69 -18.82
CA PHE A 33 0.89 0.66 -19.18
C PHE A 33 0.48 -0.73 -18.66
N LEU A 34 0.64 -1.70 -19.56
CA LEU A 34 0.28 -3.11 -19.45
C LEU A 34 1.37 -3.92 -18.72
N ALA A 35 0.88 -4.93 -18.00
CA ALA A 35 1.48 -6.24 -17.74
C ALA A 35 2.93 -6.31 -17.22
N GLY A 36 3.06 -6.59 -15.92
CA GLY A 36 4.26 -7.17 -15.32
C GLY A 36 3.95 -7.61 -13.89
N GLY A 37 3.87 -8.92 -13.64
CA GLY A 37 3.57 -9.44 -12.31
C GLY A 37 4.77 -9.31 -11.36
N TRP A 38 4.49 -9.10 -10.07
CA TRP A 38 5.45 -9.39 -8.99
C TRP A 38 5.82 -10.88 -9.04
N GLN A 39 6.98 -11.16 -9.63
CA GLN A 39 7.73 -12.40 -9.53
C GLN A 39 9.18 -11.98 -9.28
N GLY A 40 9.72 -12.27 -8.10
CA GLY A 40 11.18 -12.27 -7.95
C GLY A 40 11.74 -13.59 -8.52
N PRO A 41 13.01 -13.65 -8.95
CA PRO A 41 13.87 -12.59 -9.48
C PRO A 41 14.04 -12.75 -11.01
N MET A 42 14.09 -11.64 -11.74
CA MET A 42 14.90 -11.56 -12.96
C MET A 42 15.61 -10.21 -12.97
N VAL A 43 16.90 -10.24 -12.64
CA VAL A 43 17.84 -9.26 -13.18
C VAL A 43 18.17 -9.76 -14.59
N LYS A 44 17.57 -9.12 -15.59
CA LYS A 44 18.21 -8.81 -16.87
C LYS A 44 17.38 -7.74 -17.58
N ASP A 45 18.10 -6.71 -17.98
CA ASP A 45 17.72 -5.52 -18.73
C ASP A 45 17.09 -4.36 -17.94
N CYS A 46 18.00 -3.50 -17.47
CA CYS A 46 17.74 -2.10 -17.18
C CYS A 46 17.12 -1.40 -18.39
N ALA A 47 15.87 -0.94 -18.28
CA ALA A 47 15.36 0.28 -18.92
C ALA A 47 13.97 0.67 -18.34
N SER A 48 13.84 1.96 -18.00
CA SER A 48 12.62 2.76 -17.76
C SER A 48 11.99 2.83 -16.35
N GLU A 49 12.39 3.90 -15.63
CA GLU A 49 11.57 5.00 -15.06
C GLU A 49 10.40 4.70 -14.08
N GLY A 50 10.60 5.09 -12.81
CA GLY A 50 9.56 5.60 -11.92
C GLY A 50 8.87 4.57 -11.01
N SER A 51 9.56 4.12 -9.96
CA SER A 51 9.08 3.09 -9.02
C SER A 51 7.86 3.50 -8.17
N ARG A 52 6.64 3.41 -8.72
CA ARG A 52 5.39 3.37 -7.96
C ARG A 52 5.38 2.14 -7.04
N ASN A 53 4.92 2.26 -5.79
CA ASN A 53 4.31 1.11 -5.11
C ASN A 53 2.90 0.91 -5.66
N ILE A 54 2.81 0.60 -6.94
CA ILE A 54 1.69 -0.17 -7.45
C ILE A 54 1.81 -1.52 -6.76
N CYS A 55 0.98 -1.79 -5.76
CA CYS A 55 0.83 -3.16 -5.30
C CYS A 55 0.08 -3.89 -6.41
N PHE A 56 0.84 -4.54 -7.30
CA PHE A 56 0.29 -5.48 -8.25
C PHE A 56 -0.51 -6.53 -7.46
N THR A 57 -1.66 -6.93 -8.02
CA THR A 57 -2.62 -7.94 -7.48
C THR A 57 -2.08 -8.84 -6.37
N ARG A 58 -2.80 -8.98 -5.23
CA ARG A 58 -2.47 -9.71 -3.97
C ARG A 58 -2.11 -8.84 -2.75
N GLY A 59 -2.50 -7.58 -2.69
CA GLY A 59 -2.54 -6.85 -1.42
C GLY A 59 -3.72 -7.29 -0.55
N ASP A 60 -3.90 -6.62 0.59
CA ASP A 60 -4.96 -6.96 1.56
C ASP A 60 -6.36 -6.64 1.06
N PHE A 61 -6.45 -5.65 0.16
CA PHE A 61 -7.71 -5.08 -0.31
C PHE A 61 -7.78 -4.98 -1.84
N ASN A 62 -6.95 -5.75 -2.56
CA ASN A 62 -6.99 -5.81 -4.02
C ASN A 62 -6.73 -7.22 -4.57
N TYR A 63 -7.81 -7.88 -4.97
CA TYR A 63 -7.75 -9.19 -5.61
C TYR A 63 -7.37 -9.12 -7.09
N ARG A 64 -7.76 -8.04 -7.80
CA ARG A 64 -7.57 -7.89 -9.26
C ARG A 64 -7.09 -6.51 -9.73
N SER A 65 -7.52 -5.44 -9.07
CA SER A 65 -7.20 -4.07 -9.53
C SER A 65 -5.97 -3.49 -8.85
N LEU A 66 -5.40 -2.45 -9.46
CA LEU A 66 -4.36 -1.64 -8.83
C LEU A 66 -5.01 -0.65 -7.86
N VAL A 67 -4.39 -0.48 -6.69
CA VAL A 67 -4.86 0.42 -5.63
C VAL A 67 -3.66 1.12 -4.99
N HIS A 68 -3.89 2.25 -4.31
CA HIS A 68 -2.85 3.00 -3.59
C HIS A 68 -3.01 2.81 -2.08
N TYR A 69 -1.95 2.33 -1.44
CA TYR A 69 -1.88 2.07 0.00
C TYR A 69 -1.18 3.20 0.75
N TRP A 70 -1.81 3.71 1.79
CA TRP A 70 -1.23 4.72 2.68
C TRP A 70 -1.46 4.33 4.14
N SER A 71 -0.62 4.77 5.06
CA SER A 71 -0.92 4.68 6.49
C SER A 71 -0.90 6.07 7.12
N PRO A 72 -1.84 6.39 8.04
CA PRO A 72 -1.75 7.61 8.83
C PRO A 72 -0.71 7.55 9.95
N GLU A 73 -0.17 6.37 10.21
CA GLU A 73 0.77 6.10 11.30
C GLU A 73 2.20 6.05 10.74
N ARG A 74 3.05 6.99 11.13
CA ARG A 74 4.45 7.07 10.66
C ARG A 74 5.23 5.81 11.01
N GLU A 75 5.01 5.29 12.22
CA GLU A 75 5.69 4.12 12.74
C GLU A 75 5.31 2.86 11.95
N VAL A 76 4.06 2.74 11.50
CA VAL A 76 3.61 1.65 10.63
C VAL A 76 4.25 1.76 9.24
N ALA A 77 4.30 2.96 8.67
CA ALA A 77 4.93 3.15 7.37
C ALA A 77 6.45 2.88 7.41
N GLU A 78 7.10 3.19 8.53
CA GLU A 78 8.51 2.85 8.77
C GLU A 78 8.73 1.33 8.79
N LEU A 79 7.80 0.53 9.33
CA LEU A 79 7.88 -0.94 9.24
C LEU A 79 7.85 -1.43 7.79
N TYR A 80 7.05 -0.80 6.91
CA TYR A 80 7.08 -1.10 5.48
C TYR A 80 8.41 -0.72 4.84
N ARG A 81 8.97 0.43 5.19
CA ARG A 81 10.28 0.88 4.69
C ARG A 81 11.37 -0.13 5.08
N GLN A 82 11.39 -0.57 6.34
CA GLN A 82 12.32 -1.58 6.83
C GLN A 82 12.13 -2.93 6.10
N TRP A 83 10.89 -3.36 5.91
CA TRP A 83 10.59 -4.57 5.12
C TRP A 83 11.13 -4.43 3.69
N ALA A 84 10.89 -3.30 3.02
CA ALA A 84 11.38 -3.06 1.67
C ALA A 84 12.93 -3.08 1.61
N GLN A 85 13.59 -2.45 2.59
CA GLN A 85 15.05 -2.44 2.70
C GLN A 85 15.63 -3.86 2.85
N GLN A 86 14.99 -4.72 3.63
CA GLN A 86 15.43 -6.12 3.80
C GLN A 86 15.31 -6.94 2.49
N HIS A 87 14.33 -6.64 1.65
CA HIS A 87 14.08 -7.37 0.41
C HIS A 87 14.83 -6.78 -0.78
N CYS A 88 15.24 -5.52 -0.70
CA CYS A 88 16.01 -4.81 -1.71
C CYS A 88 17.17 -4.03 -1.06
N PRO A 89 18.18 -4.73 -0.50
CA PRO A 89 19.24 -4.09 0.29
C PRO A 89 20.13 -3.14 -0.51
N GLN A 90 20.14 -3.27 -1.84
CA GLN A 90 20.94 -2.41 -2.72
C GLN A 90 20.20 -1.15 -3.18
N SER A 91 18.97 -0.96 -2.73
CA SER A 91 18.13 0.17 -3.14
C SER A 91 17.95 1.16 -2.00
N GLU A 92 17.85 2.44 -2.35
CA GLU A 92 17.35 3.44 -1.42
C GLU A 92 15.91 3.11 -1.07
N THR A 93 15.49 3.49 0.13
CA THR A 93 14.08 3.42 0.53
C THR A 93 13.57 4.81 0.87
N TRP A 94 12.36 5.12 0.45
CA TRP A 94 11.75 6.44 0.59
C TRP A 94 10.53 6.32 1.48
N LEU A 95 10.41 7.20 2.47
CA LEU A 95 9.19 7.40 3.25
C LEU A 95 8.54 8.69 2.74
N VAL A 96 7.45 8.55 1.99
CA VAL A 96 6.73 9.65 1.36
C VAL A 96 5.59 10.06 2.27
N GLN A 97 5.64 11.27 2.83
CA GLN A 97 4.60 11.86 3.65
C GLN A 97 3.77 12.87 2.84
N ILE A 98 2.45 12.74 2.90
CA ILE A 98 1.51 13.67 2.25
C ILE A 98 0.60 14.35 3.28
N CYS A 99 0.29 15.62 3.05
CA CYS A 99 -0.73 16.34 3.81
C CYS A 99 -2.00 16.45 2.98
N ILE A 100 -3.10 15.87 3.48
CA ILE A 100 -4.39 15.83 2.78
C ILE A 100 -5.41 16.67 3.56
N LEU A 101 -6.22 17.45 2.83
CA LEU A 101 -7.37 18.15 3.43
C LEU A 101 -8.41 17.14 3.91
N ILE A 102 -8.89 17.30 5.14
CA ILE A 102 -9.92 16.42 5.70
C ILE A 102 -11.22 16.47 4.89
N ALA A 103 -11.55 17.65 4.32
CA ALA A 103 -12.71 17.82 3.45
C ALA A 103 -12.64 16.93 2.21
N PHE A 104 -11.45 16.77 1.62
CA PHE A 104 -11.24 15.86 0.50
C PHE A 104 -11.49 14.41 0.93
N ILE A 105 -10.88 13.96 2.03
CA ILE A 105 -11.09 12.60 2.55
C ILE A 105 -12.57 12.33 2.82
N ASN A 106 -13.25 13.27 3.47
CA ASN A 106 -14.68 13.17 3.77
C ASN A 106 -15.57 13.19 2.52
N SER A 107 -15.07 13.70 1.39
CA SER A 107 -15.79 13.69 0.11
C SER A 107 -15.73 12.35 -0.62
N ILE A 108 -14.89 11.41 -0.17
CA ILE A 108 -14.73 10.10 -0.82
C ILE A 108 -15.65 9.09 -0.16
N PRO A 109 -16.48 8.35 -0.93
CA PRO A 109 -17.22 7.20 -0.39
C PRO A 109 -16.27 6.24 0.30
N THR A 110 -16.40 6.15 1.62
CA THR A 110 -15.46 5.45 2.48
C THR A 110 -16.16 4.28 3.17
N THR A 111 -15.45 3.15 3.27
CA THR A 111 -15.87 2.03 4.12
C THR A 111 -14.73 1.61 5.04
N GLU A 112 -15.08 0.88 6.08
CA GLU A 112 -14.13 0.36 7.05
C GLU A 112 -14.21 -1.17 7.10
N LEU A 113 -13.05 -1.81 7.06
CA LEU A 113 -12.92 -3.25 7.19
C LEU A 113 -11.82 -3.55 8.20
N TRP A 114 -12.21 -3.54 9.48
CA TRP A 114 -11.36 -3.83 10.61
C TRP A 114 -11.22 -5.34 10.85
N TYR A 115 -10.17 -5.74 11.55
CA TYR A 115 -9.92 -7.13 11.94
C TYR A 115 -11.18 -7.76 12.58
N SER A 116 -11.76 -8.68 11.84
CA SER A 116 -13.08 -9.28 12.06
C SER A 116 -13.19 -10.52 11.16
N PRO A 117 -14.22 -11.36 11.31
CA PRO A 117 -14.43 -12.49 10.40
C PRO A 117 -14.49 -12.10 8.92
N ASP A 118 -15.11 -10.95 8.61
CA ASP A 118 -15.21 -10.43 7.25
C ASP A 118 -13.87 -9.95 6.71
N TRP A 119 -13.06 -9.27 7.52
CA TRP A 119 -11.70 -8.89 7.12
C TRP A 119 -10.84 -10.12 6.82
N LYS A 120 -10.90 -11.15 7.67
CA LYS A 120 -10.13 -12.40 7.46
C LYS A 120 -10.50 -13.05 6.14
N GLU A 121 -11.79 -13.15 5.86
CA GLU A 121 -12.29 -13.74 4.62
C GLU A 121 -11.89 -12.89 3.41
N PHE A 122 -12.08 -11.57 3.46
CA PHE A 122 -11.77 -10.68 2.35
C PHE A 122 -10.28 -10.66 2.00
N VAL A 123 -9.40 -10.52 3.01
CA VAL A 123 -7.95 -10.60 2.83
C VAL A 123 -7.56 -11.94 2.21
N TRP A 124 -8.16 -13.05 2.65
CA TRP A 124 -7.88 -14.36 2.09
C TRP A 124 -8.20 -14.45 0.59
N TYR A 125 -9.35 -13.93 0.14
CA TYR A 125 -9.68 -13.84 -1.29
C TYR A 125 -8.70 -12.94 -2.05
N CYS A 126 -8.39 -11.75 -1.49
CA CYS A 126 -7.46 -10.80 -2.10
C CYS A 126 -6.06 -11.40 -2.31
N ARG A 127 -5.49 -12.04 -1.28
CA ARG A 127 -4.17 -12.70 -1.36
C ARG A 127 -4.16 -13.90 -2.32
N ARG A 128 -5.32 -14.48 -2.65
CA ARG A 128 -5.47 -15.57 -3.63
C ARG A 128 -5.74 -15.09 -5.06
N LYS A 129 -5.94 -13.79 -5.30
CA LYS A 129 -6.45 -13.25 -6.58
C LYS A 129 -7.77 -13.90 -6.99
N GLN A 130 -8.62 -14.24 -6.02
CA GLN A 130 -9.93 -14.81 -6.27
C GLN A 130 -11.00 -13.76 -6.04
N SER A 131 -12.07 -13.81 -6.84
CA SER A 131 -13.23 -12.94 -6.64
C SER A 131 -13.82 -13.19 -5.25
N PRO A 132 -13.97 -12.16 -4.42
CA PRO A 132 -14.69 -12.27 -3.15
C PRO A 132 -16.16 -12.63 -3.35
N PRO A 133 -16.84 -13.22 -2.34
CA PRO A 133 -18.28 -13.46 -2.34
C PRO A 133 -19.10 -12.18 -2.49
N GLU A 134 -20.35 -12.33 -2.91
CA GLU A 134 -21.28 -11.24 -3.23
C GLU A 134 -21.45 -10.20 -2.11
N LYS A 135 -21.36 -10.63 -0.84
CA LYS A 135 -21.41 -9.71 0.31
C LYS A 135 -20.34 -8.61 0.28
N PHE A 136 -19.24 -8.83 -0.44
CA PHE A 136 -18.15 -7.87 -0.61
C PHE A 136 -18.21 -7.10 -1.93
N ASN A 137 -19.29 -7.20 -2.72
CA ASN A 137 -19.43 -6.47 -4.00
C ASN A 137 -19.29 -4.95 -3.83
N HIS A 138 -19.63 -4.43 -2.66
CA HIS A 138 -19.47 -3.02 -2.34
C HIS A 138 -17.99 -2.58 -2.18
N LEU A 139 -17.08 -3.53 -1.96
CA LEU A 139 -15.62 -3.34 -1.92
C LEU A 139 -14.96 -3.57 -3.28
N ASP A 140 -15.72 -4.01 -4.27
CA ASP A 140 -15.16 -4.34 -5.57
C ASP A 140 -14.71 -3.05 -6.30
N PRO A 141 -13.43 -2.92 -6.65
CA PRO A 141 -12.95 -1.78 -7.42
C PRO A 141 -13.62 -1.65 -8.81
N GLU A 142 -14.19 -2.72 -9.35
CA GLU A 142 -14.93 -2.70 -10.63
C GLU A 142 -16.33 -2.09 -10.48
N THR A 143 -17.02 -2.29 -9.35
CA THR A 143 -18.33 -1.67 -9.08
C THR A 143 -18.20 -0.19 -8.70
N ARG A 144 -16.99 0.25 -8.31
CA ARG A 144 -16.63 1.65 -8.02
C ARG A 144 -17.54 2.33 -6.99
N SER A 145 -18.15 1.57 -6.07
CA SER A 145 -19.03 2.13 -5.03
C SER A 145 -18.26 2.76 -3.87
N VAL A 146 -17.05 2.29 -3.59
CA VAL A 146 -16.19 2.77 -2.51
C VAL A 146 -14.88 3.25 -3.10
N GLY A 147 -14.52 4.50 -2.82
CA GLY A 147 -13.26 5.12 -3.27
C GLY A 147 -12.12 5.02 -2.26
N LEU A 148 -12.43 4.78 -0.99
CA LEU A 148 -11.47 4.63 0.10
C LEU A 148 -11.87 3.49 1.04
N ILE A 149 -10.98 2.53 1.25
CA ILE A 149 -11.13 1.50 2.29
C ILE A 149 -10.15 1.82 3.42
N LYS A 150 -10.65 1.92 4.66
CA LYS A 150 -9.81 1.94 5.86
C LYS A 150 -9.83 0.56 6.49
N GLY A 151 -8.68 0.03 6.87
CA GLY A 151 -8.64 -1.30 7.45
C GLY A 151 -7.33 -1.64 8.14
N HIS A 152 -7.31 -2.80 8.79
CA HIS A 152 -6.09 -3.32 9.39
C HIS A 152 -5.19 -3.99 8.34
N ILE A 153 -3.90 -4.09 8.69
CA ILE A 153 -2.85 -4.61 7.81
C ILE A 153 -2.55 -6.07 8.12
N CYS A 154 -2.47 -6.92 7.09
CA CYS A 154 -1.99 -8.29 7.25
C CYS A 154 -0.47 -8.37 7.13
N THR A 155 0.20 -8.98 8.11
CA THR A 155 1.67 -9.17 8.12
C THR A 155 2.15 -10.34 7.27
N LYS A 156 1.27 -11.30 6.99
CA LYS A 156 1.67 -12.54 6.32
C LYS A 156 1.76 -12.32 4.82
N ILE A 157 2.82 -12.87 4.23
CA ILE A 157 3.00 -12.84 2.77
C ILE A 157 1.84 -13.56 2.08
N ALA A 158 1.48 -13.09 0.88
CA ALA A 158 0.32 -13.60 0.15
C ALA A 158 0.32 -15.13 -0.01
N GLN A 159 1.49 -15.75 -0.19
CA GLN A 159 1.61 -17.21 -0.33
C GLN A 159 1.21 -17.98 0.94
N GLN A 160 1.53 -17.45 2.13
CA GLN A 160 1.16 -18.09 3.39
C GLN A 160 -0.35 -18.03 3.61
N VAL A 161 -0.94 -16.85 3.40
CA VAL A 161 -2.40 -16.66 3.51
C VAL A 161 -3.14 -17.51 2.47
N ALA A 162 -2.65 -17.54 1.23
CA ALA A 162 -3.27 -18.28 0.13
C ALA A 162 -3.30 -19.80 0.36
N ARG A 163 -2.37 -20.36 1.15
CA ARG A 163 -2.34 -21.80 1.48
C ARG A 163 -3.37 -22.22 2.53
N ILE A 164 -3.97 -21.26 3.25
CA ILE A 164 -5.01 -21.54 4.24
C ILE A 164 -6.24 -22.08 3.50
N ARG A 165 -6.79 -23.21 3.96
CA ARG A 165 -8.05 -23.75 3.42
C ARG A 165 -9.22 -22.87 3.84
N LYS A 166 -10.25 -22.75 2.99
CA LYS A 166 -11.37 -21.83 3.21
C LYS A 166 -12.05 -22.07 4.56
N GLU A 167 -12.28 -23.33 4.90
CA GLU A 167 -12.87 -23.78 6.16
C GLU A 167 -12.04 -23.42 7.41
N ASN A 168 -10.73 -23.18 7.24
CA ASN A 168 -9.82 -22.85 8.34
C ASN A 168 -9.52 -21.35 8.44
N VAL A 169 -10.03 -20.51 7.54
CA VAL A 169 -9.71 -19.07 7.50
C VAL A 169 -9.94 -18.38 8.84
N GLN A 170 -11.08 -18.66 9.48
CA GLN A 170 -11.47 -18.00 10.73
C GLN A 170 -10.61 -18.41 11.92
N MET A 171 -10.14 -19.66 11.92
CA MET A 171 -9.31 -20.24 12.97
C MET A 171 -7.82 -19.90 12.78
N THR A 172 -7.31 -19.99 11.55
CA THR A 172 -5.88 -19.82 11.25
C THR A 172 -5.46 -18.36 11.17
N ILE A 173 -6.28 -17.48 10.58
CA ILE A 173 -5.99 -16.04 10.56
C ILE A 173 -6.38 -15.48 11.94
N ASN A 174 -5.40 -15.43 12.84
CA ASN A 174 -5.56 -14.95 14.20
C ASN A 174 -5.00 -13.52 14.35
N ASP A 175 -4.87 -13.05 15.59
CA ASP A 175 -4.40 -11.70 15.88
C ASP A 175 -2.93 -11.47 15.48
N ASP A 176 -2.10 -12.53 15.44
CA ASP A 176 -0.69 -12.46 14.99
C ASP A 176 -0.54 -12.18 13.49
N PHE A 177 -1.64 -12.28 12.73
CA PHE A 177 -1.66 -11.89 11.32
C PHE A 177 -1.83 -10.38 11.15
N VAL A 178 -2.13 -9.63 12.21
CA VAL A 178 -2.35 -8.19 12.16
C VAL A 178 -1.07 -7.45 12.50
N LEU A 179 -0.69 -6.47 11.67
CA LEU A 179 0.46 -5.62 11.96
C LEU A 179 0.17 -4.80 13.22
N ARG A 180 1.17 -4.69 14.11
CA ARG A 180 1.06 -3.85 15.30
C ARG A 180 1.95 -2.63 15.15
N ASN A 181 1.41 -1.48 15.52
CA ASN A 181 2.20 -0.29 15.69
C ASN A 181 3.22 -0.53 16.82
N PRO A 182 4.52 -0.35 16.57
CA PRO A 182 5.56 -0.73 17.53
C PRO A 182 5.60 0.18 18.76
N VAL A 183 5.03 1.38 18.67
CA VAL A 183 5.03 2.37 19.76
C VAL A 183 3.80 2.21 20.64
N THR A 184 2.61 2.14 20.04
CA THR A 184 1.34 2.08 20.78
C THR A 184 0.88 0.66 21.08
N GLY A 185 1.41 -0.34 20.38
CA GLY A 185 0.91 -1.72 20.39
C GLY A 185 -0.45 -1.90 19.72
N SER A 186 -1.09 -0.83 19.21
CA SER A 186 -2.38 -0.91 18.53
C SER A 186 -2.25 -1.64 17.19
N LYS A 187 -3.38 -2.12 16.65
CA LYS A 187 -3.42 -2.69 15.30
C LYS A 187 -3.14 -1.58 14.29
N GLY A 188 -2.16 -1.78 13.42
CA GLY A 188 -1.77 -0.82 12.40
C GLY A 188 -2.84 -0.66 11.33
N THR A 189 -3.07 0.58 10.90
CA THR A 189 -4.10 0.92 9.93
C THR A 189 -3.54 1.30 8.56
N GLN A 190 -4.30 0.99 7.52
CA GLN A 190 -4.05 1.40 6.14
C GLN A 190 -5.29 1.99 5.50
N TRP A 191 -5.06 2.93 4.59
CA TRP A 191 -6.01 3.65 3.77
C TRP A 191 -5.74 3.25 2.32
N VAL A 192 -6.76 2.69 1.66
CA VAL A 192 -6.64 2.11 0.33
C VAL A 192 -7.53 2.88 -0.63
N PHE A 193 -6.92 3.65 -1.53
CA PHE A 193 -7.63 4.33 -2.61
C PHE A 193 -7.84 3.34 -3.75
N THR A 194 -9.11 3.02 -4.02
CA THR A 194 -9.52 1.91 -4.89
C THR A 194 -9.97 2.35 -6.28
N ILE A 195 -10.40 3.62 -6.42
CA ILE A 195 -10.95 4.14 -7.68
C ILE A 195 -9.93 5.09 -8.33
N PRO A 196 -9.64 4.95 -9.63
CA PRO A 196 -8.71 5.83 -10.35
C PRO A 196 -9.01 7.32 -10.19
N SER A 197 -10.28 7.73 -10.26
CA SER A 197 -10.66 9.14 -10.08
C SER A 197 -10.37 9.68 -8.68
N ALA A 198 -10.42 8.84 -7.63
CA ALA A 198 -10.02 9.25 -6.29
C ALA A 198 -8.49 9.40 -6.18
N ILE A 199 -7.74 8.54 -6.87
CA ILE A 199 -6.27 8.60 -6.95
C ILE A 199 -5.83 9.87 -7.72
N ASP A 200 -6.47 10.16 -8.85
CA ASP A 200 -6.18 11.36 -9.65
C ASP A 200 -6.47 12.65 -8.87
N ARG A 201 -7.61 12.68 -8.18
CA ARG A 201 -7.95 13.80 -7.29
C ARG A 201 -6.97 13.90 -6.13
N LEU A 202 -6.55 12.78 -5.53
CA LEU A 202 -5.53 12.77 -4.48
C LEU A 202 -4.24 13.44 -4.97
N GLY A 203 -3.78 13.11 -6.18
CA GLY A 203 -2.59 13.74 -6.77
C GLY A 203 -2.72 15.26 -6.93
N THR A 204 -3.92 15.74 -7.26
CA THR A 204 -4.22 17.19 -7.34
C THR A 204 -4.21 17.84 -5.95
N GLU A 205 -4.81 17.19 -4.95
CA GLU A 205 -4.95 17.71 -3.57
C GLU A 205 -3.63 17.80 -2.81
N ILE A 206 -2.69 16.90 -3.12
CA ILE A 206 -1.37 16.87 -2.46
C ILE A 206 -0.32 17.70 -3.20
N HIS A 207 -0.68 18.37 -4.30
CA HIS A 207 0.28 19.18 -5.05
C HIS A 207 0.97 20.20 -4.12
N SER A 208 2.31 20.19 -4.12
CA SER A 208 3.16 21.00 -3.23
C SER A 208 3.00 20.72 -1.72
N ARG A 209 2.40 19.58 -1.33
CA ARG A 209 2.17 19.14 0.05
C ARG A 209 2.75 17.75 0.32
N ILE A 210 3.89 17.47 -0.30
CA ILE A 210 4.61 16.20 -0.23
C ILE A 210 5.95 16.46 0.45
N HIS A 211 6.29 15.61 1.41
CA HIS A 211 7.59 15.55 2.06
C HIS A 211 8.15 14.15 1.87
N ILE A 212 9.44 14.02 1.56
CA ILE A 212 10.08 12.72 1.28
C ILE A 212 11.33 12.60 2.13
N ASP A 213 11.31 11.59 2.99
CA ASP A 213 12.47 11.14 3.75
C ASP A 213 13.17 10.04 2.95
N VAL A 214 14.40 10.28 2.49
CA VAL A 214 15.21 9.31 1.74
C VAL A 214 16.19 8.61 2.69
N THR A 215 16.15 7.28 2.71
CA THR A 215 17.12 6.43 3.42
C THR A 215 18.04 5.76 2.41
N ALA A 216 19.33 6.08 2.48
CA ALA A 216 20.34 5.47 1.64
C ALA A 216 20.42 3.94 1.84
N ALA A 217 20.86 3.23 0.81
CA ALA A 217 21.15 1.80 0.90
C ALA A 217 22.25 1.56 1.97
N PRO A 218 22.18 0.46 2.76
CA PRO A 218 23.27 0.05 3.61
C PRO A 218 24.55 -0.12 2.77
N LYS A 219 25.67 0.47 3.22
CA LYS A 219 26.97 0.15 2.62
C LYS A 219 27.24 -1.32 2.95
N GLY A 220 27.44 -2.14 1.91
CA GLY A 220 27.98 -3.48 2.12
C GLY A 220 29.33 -3.33 2.81
N ASP A 221 29.52 -3.96 3.97
CA ASP A 221 30.85 -4.10 4.55
C ASP A 221 31.69 -4.83 3.50
N GLY A 222 32.61 -4.11 2.87
CA GLY A 222 33.48 -4.62 1.82
C GLY A 222 34.46 -5.62 2.42
N THR A 223 34.00 -6.83 2.74
CA THR A 223 34.87 -7.99 2.82
C THR A 223 35.12 -8.47 1.39
N GLU A 224 36.18 -7.92 0.80
CA GLU A 224 36.94 -8.54 -0.31
C GLU A 224 37.62 -9.83 0.16
#